data_AF-A0A378TW31-F1
#
_entry.id   AF-A0A378TW31-F1
#
_cell.length_a   1.000
_cell.length_b   1.000
_cell.length_c   1.000
_cell.angle_alpha   90.00
_cell.angle_beta   90.00
_cell.angle_gamma   90.00
#
_symmetry.space_group_name_H-M   'P 1'
#
loop_
_entity.id
_entity.type
_entity.pdbx_description
1 polymer ?
#
loop_
_entity_poly.entity_id
_entity_poly.type
_entity_poly.pdbx_seq_one_letter_code
_entity_poly.pdbx_strand_id
1 'polypeptide(L)'
;MIRTIGRCLALAAALQNAPDFVLLEQVFAPEADIFCFAFLPVQKPFRLKCDLVYGQIISSSEHWTAAETAALEAAVNRIAEKMFQTAR
;
A
#
# COMPACT_ATOMS: atom_id res chain seq x y z
N MET A 1 -10.61 12.29 13.88
CA MET A 1 -9.22 11.97 13.48
C MET A 1 -8.80 10.56 13.94
N ILE A 2 -9.68 9.56 13.82
CA ILE A 2 -9.40 8.12 14.05
C ILE A 2 -10.10 7.33 12.94
N ARG A 3 -9.63 7.45 11.70
CA ARG A 3 -10.18 6.66 10.56
C ARG A 3 -9.13 6.14 9.58
N THR A 4 -7.89 6.60 9.64
CA THR A 4 -6.88 6.38 8.58
C THR A 4 -5.92 5.21 8.87
N ILE A 5 -5.54 4.98 10.13
CA ILE A 5 -4.56 3.94 10.52
C ILE A 5 -5.08 2.53 10.22
N GLY A 6 -6.29 2.23 10.71
CA GLY A 6 -6.90 0.92 10.51
C GLY A 6 -7.11 0.59 9.03
N ARG A 7 -7.40 1.61 8.20
CA ARG A 7 -7.55 1.44 6.74
C ARG A 7 -6.23 1.16 6.05
N CYS A 8 -5.16 1.83 6.48
CA CYS A 8 -3.81 1.63 5.95
C CYS A 8 -3.25 0.24 6.30
N LEU A 9 -3.36 -0.16 7.57
CA LEU A 9 -2.94 -1.49 8.01
C LEU A 9 -3.80 -2.59 7.38
N ALA A 10 -5.12 -2.37 7.25
CA ALA A 10 -6.00 -3.30 6.58
C ALA A 10 -5.64 -3.43 5.08
N LEU A 11 -5.31 -2.33 4.40
CA LEU A 11 -4.89 -2.36 3.00
C LEU A 11 -3.56 -3.10 2.83
N ALA A 12 -2.58 -2.84 3.70
CA ALA A 12 -1.33 -3.59 3.70
C ALA A 12 -1.58 -5.09 3.91
N ALA A 13 -2.45 -5.46 4.84
CA ALA A 13 -2.84 -6.86 5.06
C ALA A 13 -3.58 -7.44 3.84
N ALA A 14 -4.45 -6.68 3.17
CA ALA A 14 -5.15 -7.15 1.98
C ALA A 14 -4.21 -7.34 0.78
N LEU A 15 -3.22 -6.46 0.62
CA LEU A 15 -2.16 -6.63 -0.37
C LEU A 15 -1.34 -7.89 -0.08
N GLN A 16 -0.99 -8.18 1.18
CA GLN A 16 -0.29 -9.42 1.54
C GLN A 16 -1.09 -10.69 1.20
N ASN A 17 -2.42 -10.61 1.22
CA ASN A 17 -3.30 -11.74 0.89
C ASN A 17 -3.65 -11.82 -0.62
N ALA A 18 -3.24 -10.84 -1.42
CA ALA A 18 -3.50 -10.83 -2.85
C ALA A 18 -2.40 -11.62 -3.59
N PRO A 19 -2.77 -12.52 -4.52
CA PRO A 19 -1.79 -13.39 -5.20
C PRO A 19 -0.79 -12.62 -6.06
N ASP A 20 -1.15 -11.40 -6.49
CA ASP A 20 -0.33 -10.56 -7.36
C ASP A 20 0.73 -9.76 -6.59
N PHE A 21 0.75 -9.82 -5.25
CA PHE A 21 1.61 -9.00 -4.41
C PHE A 21 2.41 -9.86 -3.43
N VAL A 22 3.73 -9.84 -3.55
CA VAL A 22 4.62 -10.48 -2.58
C VAL A 22 5.18 -9.43 -1.62
N LEU A 23 5.01 -9.62 -0.32
CA LEU A 23 5.65 -8.78 0.69
C LEU A 23 7.16 -9.05 0.71
N LEU A 24 7.96 -8.00 0.52
CA LEU A 24 9.41 -8.06 0.57
C LEU A 24 9.95 -7.57 1.91
N GLU A 25 9.41 -6.48 2.43
CA GLU A 25 9.93 -5.82 3.62
C GLU A 25 8.80 -5.11 4.37
N GLN A 26 8.86 -5.13 5.71
CA GLN A 26 8.03 -4.33 6.58
C GLN A 26 8.91 -3.60 7.59
N VAL A 27 8.83 -2.28 7.60
CA VAL A 27 9.58 -1.40 8.52
C VAL A 27 8.60 -0.55 9.30
N PHE A 28 8.80 -0.49 10.61
CA PHE A 28 8.12 0.47 11.48
C PHE A 28 9.14 1.45 12.02
N ALA A 29 8.93 2.74 11.75
CA ALA A 29 9.74 3.85 12.25
C ALA A 29 8.92 4.58 13.33
N PRO A 30 9.06 4.21 14.61
CA PRO A 30 8.27 4.78 15.70
C PRO A 30 8.54 6.27 15.92
N GLU A 31 9.75 6.75 15.64
CA GLU A 31 10.14 8.15 15.81
C GLU A 31 9.42 9.08 14.83
N ALA A 32 8.98 8.53 13.69
CA ALA A 32 8.27 9.25 12.65
C ALA A 32 6.80 8.83 12.56
N ASP A 33 6.35 7.88 13.37
CA ASP A 33 5.02 7.29 13.26
C ASP A 33 4.72 6.81 11.82
N ILE A 34 5.66 6.07 11.22
CA ILE A 34 5.52 5.57 9.83
C ILE A 34 5.60 4.04 9.80
N PHE A 35 4.62 3.42 9.14
CA PHE A 35 4.71 2.05 8.66
C PHE A 35 5.06 2.04 7.17
N CYS A 36 6.10 1.31 6.77
CA CYS A 36 6.49 1.15 5.39
C CYS A 36 6.46 -0.32 5.00
N PHE A 37 5.76 -0.64 3.92
CA PHE A 37 5.67 -1.97 3.35
C PHE A 37 6.24 -1.95 1.94
N ALA A 38 7.21 -2.80 1.64
CA ALA A 38 7.68 -3.02 0.28
C ALA A 38 6.98 -4.25 -0.31
N PHE A 39 6.36 -4.09 -1.47
CA PHE A 39 5.69 -5.16 -2.20
C PHE A 39 6.31 -5.33 -3.58
N LEU A 40 6.29 -6.55 -4.11
CA LEU A 40 6.66 -6.88 -5.49
C LEU A 40 5.42 -7.27 -6.29
N PRO A 41 4.76 -6.34 -6.98
CA PRO A 41 3.72 -6.63 -7.95
C PRO A 41 4.34 -7.04 -9.28
N VAL A 42 4.33 -8.35 -9.54
CA VAL A 42 4.52 -9.03 -10.85
C VAL A 42 5.81 -8.71 -11.64
N GLN A 43 6.67 -7.77 -11.24
CA GLN A 43 8.02 -7.55 -11.81
C GLN A 43 8.86 -6.47 -11.11
N LYS A 44 8.24 -5.39 -10.58
CA LYS A 44 8.98 -4.25 -9.99
C LYS A 44 8.48 -3.93 -8.59
N PRO A 45 9.37 -3.68 -7.62
CA PRO A 45 8.95 -3.38 -6.26
C PRO A 45 8.35 -1.97 -6.15
N PHE A 46 7.39 -1.79 -5.25
CA PHE A 46 6.93 -0.49 -4.78
C PHE A 46 6.84 -0.47 -3.25
N ARG A 47 6.80 0.74 -2.68
CA ARG A 47 6.65 0.97 -1.25
C ARG A 47 5.30 1.62 -0.97
N LEU A 48 4.52 0.97 -0.13
CA LEU A 48 3.38 1.54 0.54
C LEU A 48 3.86 2.14 1.87
N LYS A 49 3.85 3.48 1.97
CA LYS A 49 4.09 4.19 3.22
C LYS A 49 2.76 4.61 3.84
N CYS A 50 2.62 4.37 5.12
CA CYS A 50 1.50 4.76 5.95
C CYS A 50 2.05 5.64 7.06
N ASP A 51 1.95 6.95 6.85
CA ASP A 51 2.31 7.98 7.79
C ASP A 51 1.10 8.26 8.69
N LEU A 52 1.25 8.10 10.01
CA LEU A 52 0.12 8.27 10.92
C LEU A 52 -0.28 9.75 11.08
N VAL A 53 0.57 10.69 10.65
CA VAL A 53 0.34 12.14 10.66
C VAL A 53 -0.24 12.60 9.32
N TYR A 54 0.32 12.13 8.20
CA TYR A 54 0.01 12.63 6.85
C TYR A 54 -0.80 11.66 5.96
N GLY A 55 -1.02 10.42 6.40
CA GLY A 55 -1.83 9.42 5.69
C GLY A 55 -1.02 8.48 4.79
N GLN A 56 -1.64 8.00 3.70
CA GLN A 56 -1.04 7.00 2.82
C GLN A 56 -0.26 7.64 1.68
N ILE A 57 0.96 7.17 1.44
CA ILE A 57 1.79 7.55 0.30
C ILE A 57 2.24 6.27 -0.40
N ILE A 58 1.92 6.14 -1.69
CA ILE A 58 2.46 5.08 -2.54
C ILE A 58 3.68 5.67 -3.24
N SER A 59 4.85 5.08 -3.01
CA SER A 59 6.09 5.44 -3.69
C SER A 59 6.54 4.24 -4.50
N SER A 60 6.49 4.36 -5.82
CA SER A 60 7.13 3.40 -6.71
C SER A 60 8.66 3.60 -6.71
N SER A 61 9.41 2.54 -6.98
CA SER A 61 10.86 2.65 -7.14
C SER A 61 11.21 3.58 -8.31
N GLU A 62 12.45 4.08 -8.35
CA GLU A 62 12.97 4.68 -9.58
C GLU A 62 12.81 3.66 -10.73
N HIS A 63 12.46 4.12 -11.94
CA HIS A 63 12.22 3.33 -13.16
C HIS A 63 10.78 2.80 -13.44
N TRP A 64 9.75 3.36 -12.81
CA TRP A 64 8.36 3.14 -13.24
C TRP A 64 7.97 4.11 -14.37
N THR A 65 7.36 3.59 -15.43
CA THR A 65 6.69 4.39 -16.46
C THR A 65 5.32 4.86 -15.98
N ALA A 66 4.77 5.90 -16.59
CA ALA A 66 3.43 6.41 -16.25
C ALA A 66 2.34 5.32 -16.36
N ALA A 67 2.44 4.44 -17.36
CA ALA A 67 1.51 3.33 -17.56
C ALA A 67 1.61 2.28 -16.44
N GLU A 68 2.84 1.93 -16.02
CA GLU A 68 3.05 1.02 -14.90
C GLU A 68 2.48 1.61 -13.61
N THR A 69 2.73 2.89 -13.33
CA THR A 69 2.21 3.58 -12.14
C THR A 69 0.69 3.56 -12.11
N ALA A 70 0.04 3.89 -13.23
CA ALA A 70 -1.42 3.87 -13.33
C ALA A 70 -2.00 2.45 -13.13
N ALA A 71 -1.32 1.42 -13.64
CA ALA A 71 -1.73 0.02 -13.44
C ALA A 71 -1.62 -0.41 -11.98
N LEU A 72 -0.54 -0.02 -11.28
CA LEU A 72 -0.37 -0.26 -9.86
C LEU A 72 -1.45 0.44 -9.04
N GLU A 73 -1.69 1.73 -9.30
CA GLU A 73 -2.73 2.50 -8.62
C GLU A 73 -4.11 1.86 -8.82
N ALA A 74 -4.44 1.45 -10.05
CA ALA A 74 -5.69 0.77 -10.34
C ALA A 74 -5.82 -0.57 -9.58
N ALA A 75 -4.75 -1.36 -9.50
CA ALA A 75 -4.74 -2.62 -8.76
C ALA A 75 -4.95 -2.42 -7.26
N VAL A 76 -4.23 -1.46 -6.66
CA VAL A 76 -4.36 -1.11 -5.24
C VAL A 76 -5.76 -0.56 -4.95
N ASN A 77 -6.27 0.35 -5.80
CA ASN A 77 -7.61 0.92 -5.66
C ASN A 77 -8.70 -0.15 -5.76
N ARG A 78 -8.57 -1.12 -6.66
CA ARG A 78 -9.52 -2.25 -6.77
C ARG A 78 -9.57 -3.08 -5.48
N ILE A 79 -8.42 -3.33 -4.84
CA ILE A 79 -8.35 -4.04 -3.56
C ILE A 79 -8.99 -3.19 -2.46
N ALA A 80 -8.63 -1.91 -2.39
CA ALA A 80 -9.20 -0.96 -1.43
C ALA A 80 -10.73 -0.84 -1.57
N GLU A 81 -11.25 -0.70 -2.78
CA GLU A 81 -12.70 -0.62 -3.04
C GLU A 81 -13.43 -1.87 -2.57
N LYS A 82 -12.92 -3.07 -2.88
CA LYS A 82 -13.51 -4.32 -2.37
C LYS A 82 -13.56 -4.32 -0.84
N MET A 83 -12.50 -3.87 -0.18
CA MET A 83 -12.49 -3.82 1.28
C MET A 83 -13.51 -2.84 1.85
N PHE A 84 -13.63 -1.65 1.26
CA PHE A 84 -14.48 -0.58 1.80
C PHE A 84 -15.94 -0.67 1.36
N GLN A 85 -16.25 -1.38 0.28
CA GLN A 85 -17.62 -1.74 -0.08
C GLN A 85 -18.16 -2.89 0.78
N THR A 86 -17.32 -3.85 1.17
CA THR A 86 -17.73 -4.95 2.07
C THR A 86 -17.98 -4.47 3.51
N ALA A 87 -17.55 -3.26 3.86
CA ALA A 87 -17.73 -2.65 5.17
C ALA A 87 -18.99 -1.78 5.31
N ARG A 88 -19.93 -1.85 4.34
CA ARG A 88 -21.20 -1.11 4.36
C ARG A 88 -22.36 -1.97 4.87
#